data_AF-A0A1N7GCR1-F1
#
_entry.id   AF-A0A1N7GCR1-F1
#
_cell.length_a   1.000
_cell.length_b   1.000
_cell.length_c   1.000
_cell.angle_alpha   90.00
_cell.angle_beta   90.00
_cell.angle_gamma   90.00
#
_symmetry.space_group_name_H-M   'P 1'
#
loop_
_entity.id
_entity.type
_entity.pdbx_description
1 polymer ?
#
loop_
_entity_poly.entity_id
_entity_poly.type
_entity_poly.pdbx_seq_one_letter_code
_entity_poly.pdbx_strand_id
1 'polypeptide(L)'
;MTLPADVRLTWRRIPEGVERRTVARALLAELLPGATFVSRCPSCGGDHGRVRVLGTDAAVSVSYAEGWAFVVAAAGWGRVGLDAVPASASGLDRVLPGGDARSWARVEAVLKVDGRGLAVDPLRVRFADSAAPGEEWTASVDDGAAISGWDVAGPSGVVLAVAADLGVAHPQ
;
A
#
# COMPACT_ATOMS: atom_id res chain seq x y z
N MET A 1 -1.51 5.24 -14.93
CA MET A 1 -2.96 5.49 -15.08
C MET A 1 -3.44 6.28 -13.86
N THR A 2 -4.72 6.64 -13.74
CA THR A 2 -5.24 7.38 -12.58
C THR A 2 -5.91 6.41 -11.61
N LEU A 3 -5.65 6.55 -10.31
CA LEU A 3 -6.34 5.80 -9.27
C LEU A 3 -7.86 6.06 -9.31
N PRO A 4 -8.69 5.14 -8.79
CA PRO A 4 -10.11 5.38 -8.56
C PRO A 4 -10.33 6.66 -7.73
N ALA A 5 -11.44 7.36 -7.95
CA ALA A 5 -11.68 8.67 -7.34
C ALA A 5 -11.67 8.63 -5.79
N ASP A 6 -12.12 7.52 -5.21
CA ASP A 6 -12.16 7.30 -3.76
C ASP A 6 -10.83 6.85 -3.16
N VAL A 7 -9.81 6.63 -4.01
CA VAL A 7 -8.45 6.25 -3.61
C VAL A 7 -7.52 7.44 -3.82
N ARG A 8 -7.08 8.04 -2.71
CA ARG A 8 -6.24 9.25 -2.70
C ARG A 8 -4.86 8.90 -2.20
N LEU A 9 -3.85 9.18 -3.03
CA LEU A 9 -2.43 9.03 -2.72
C LEU A 9 -1.80 10.41 -2.53
N THR A 10 -0.98 10.57 -1.49
CA THR A 10 -0.14 11.77 -1.31
C THR A 10 1.21 11.39 -0.70
N TRP A 11 2.19 12.25 -0.85
CA TRP A 11 3.53 12.04 -0.30
C TRP A 11 4.22 13.35 0.06
N ARG A 12 5.21 13.26 0.93
CA ARG A 12 6.01 14.39 1.39
C ARG A 12 7.45 13.98 1.65
N ARG A 13 8.38 14.87 1.30
CA ARG A 13 9.79 14.76 1.66
C ARG A 13 9.89 14.78 3.18
N ILE A 14 10.61 13.84 3.77
CA ILE A 14 10.84 13.82 5.21
C ILE A 14 11.90 14.88 5.53
N PRO A 15 11.59 15.91 6.33
CA PRO A 15 12.58 16.90 6.73
C PRO A 15 13.68 16.28 7.59
N GLU A 16 14.86 16.86 7.57
CA GLU A 16 15.97 16.44 8.43
C GLU A 16 15.58 16.52 9.91
N GLY A 17 15.96 15.50 10.69
CA GLY A 17 15.64 15.41 12.12
C GLY A 17 14.17 15.10 12.44
N VAL A 18 13.29 14.96 11.44
CA VAL A 18 11.87 14.63 11.66
C VAL A 18 11.63 13.14 11.47
N GLU A 19 10.96 12.51 12.44
CA GLU A 19 10.55 11.12 12.35
C GLU A 19 9.60 10.88 11.16
N ARG A 20 9.93 9.89 10.33
CA ARG A 20 9.13 9.52 9.15
C ARG A 20 7.66 9.26 9.47
N ARG A 21 7.39 8.68 10.65
CA ARG A 21 6.03 8.38 11.11
C ARG A 21 5.24 9.66 11.38
N THR A 22 5.87 10.70 11.92
CA THR A 22 5.22 12.00 12.14
C THR A 22 4.76 12.61 10.82
N VAL A 23 5.60 12.53 9.78
CA VAL A 23 5.26 13.01 8.43
C VAL A 23 4.08 12.22 7.84
N ALA A 24 4.11 10.89 7.93
CA ALA A 24 3.01 10.06 7.45
C ALA A 24 1.70 10.32 8.21
N ARG A 25 1.75 10.53 9.54
CA ARG A 25 0.57 10.88 10.34
C ARG A 25 -0.04 12.22 9.93
N ALA A 26 0.80 13.23 9.67
CA ALA A 26 0.34 14.53 9.18
C ALA A 26 -0.36 14.39 7.82
N LEU A 27 0.23 13.64 6.88
CA LEU A 27 -0.39 13.38 5.57
C LEU A 27 -1.73 12.63 5.69
N LEU A 28 -1.82 11.65 6.57
CA LEU A 28 -3.08 10.94 6.82
C LEU A 28 -4.16 11.86 7.38
N ALA A 29 -3.80 12.76 8.32
CA ALA A 29 -4.73 13.73 8.88
C ALA A 29 -5.21 14.76 7.84
N GLU A 30 -4.38 15.09 6.85
CA GLU A 30 -4.77 15.93 5.72
C GLU A 30 -5.74 15.21 4.77
N LEU A 31 -5.51 13.92 4.50
CA LEU A 31 -6.40 13.13 3.63
C LEU A 31 -7.75 12.80 4.29
N LEU A 32 -7.75 12.56 5.60
CA LEU A 32 -8.94 12.19 6.38
C LEU A 32 -9.06 13.09 7.62
N PRO A 33 -9.50 14.35 7.46
CA PRO A 33 -9.66 15.27 8.58
C PRO A 33 -10.62 14.73 9.63
N GLY A 34 -10.24 14.80 10.90
CA GLY A 34 -11.05 14.33 12.04
C GLY A 34 -10.96 12.83 12.32
N ALA A 35 -10.31 12.05 11.45
CA ALA A 35 -10.10 10.63 11.70
C ALA A 35 -9.04 10.39 12.79
N THR A 36 -9.23 9.33 13.58
CA THR A 36 -8.23 8.89 14.54
C THR A 36 -7.43 7.72 13.97
N PHE A 37 -6.10 7.78 14.07
CA PHE A 37 -5.23 6.73 13.56
C PHE A 37 -4.54 5.97 14.67
N VAL A 38 -4.64 4.64 14.65
CA VAL A 38 -3.97 3.75 15.61
C VAL A 38 -3.05 2.79 14.89
N SER A 39 -1.87 2.55 15.44
CA SER A 39 -0.97 1.48 15.01
C SER A 39 -0.57 0.67 16.22
N ARG A 40 -0.89 -0.63 16.18
CA ARG A 40 -0.48 -1.60 17.19
C ARG A 40 -0.07 -2.89 16.51
N CYS A 41 1.14 -3.35 16.81
CA CYS A 41 1.63 -4.63 16.36
C CYS A 41 0.84 -5.73 17.08
N PRO A 42 0.20 -6.67 16.36
CA PRO A 42 -0.53 -7.76 17.01
C PRO A 42 0.40 -8.75 17.73
N SER A 43 1.70 -8.77 17.41
CA SER A 43 2.68 -9.67 18.03
C SER A 43 3.31 -9.11 19.30
N CYS A 44 3.66 -7.82 19.34
CA CYS A 44 4.39 -7.22 20.46
C CYS A 44 3.74 -5.97 21.09
N GLY A 45 2.61 -5.48 20.54
CA GLY A 45 1.92 -4.29 21.03
C GLY A 45 2.56 -2.95 20.66
N GLY A 46 3.74 -2.94 20.03
CA GLY A 46 4.46 -1.74 19.60
C GLY A 46 3.69 -0.89 18.57
N ASP A 47 4.10 0.36 18.39
CA ASP A 47 3.44 1.35 17.52
C ASP A 47 3.75 1.19 16.00
N HIS A 48 4.49 0.14 15.64
CA HIS A 48 4.93 -0.15 14.28
C HIS A 48 3.98 -1.08 13.50
N GLY A 49 2.82 -1.41 14.08
CA GLY A 49 1.79 -2.17 13.38
C GLY A 49 1.11 -1.39 12.25
N ARG A 50 0.32 -2.10 11.45
CA ARG A 50 -0.57 -1.51 10.45
C ARG A 50 -1.34 -0.33 11.03
N VAL A 51 -1.45 0.74 10.26
CA VAL A 51 -2.33 1.87 10.58
C VAL A 51 -3.79 1.46 10.37
N ARG A 52 -4.62 1.69 11.38
CA ARG A 52 -6.08 1.56 11.29
C ARG A 52 -6.71 2.92 11.52
N VAL A 53 -7.82 3.17 10.84
CA VAL A 53 -8.65 4.37 11.00
C VAL A 53 -9.79 4.06 11.97
N LEU A 54 -10.09 4.97 12.88
CA LEU A 54 -11.24 4.92 13.78
C LEU A 54 -12.14 6.14 13.52
N GLY A 55 -13.46 5.92 13.57
CA GLY A 55 -14.46 6.98 13.41
C GLY A 55 -14.78 7.37 11.96
N THR A 56 -14.18 6.69 10.97
CA THR A 56 -14.45 6.91 9.55
C THR A 56 -14.30 5.59 8.80
N ASP A 57 -15.18 5.35 7.83
CA ASP A 57 -15.11 4.18 6.95
C ASP A 57 -14.07 4.40 5.84
N ALA A 58 -12.81 4.16 6.19
CA ALA A 58 -11.69 4.29 5.27
C ALA A 58 -10.55 3.32 5.62
N ALA A 59 -9.95 2.74 4.60
CA ALA A 59 -8.69 2.01 4.72
C ALA A 59 -7.51 2.92 4.40
N VAL A 60 -6.37 2.71 5.06
CA VAL A 60 -5.14 3.47 4.79
C VAL A 60 -3.92 2.56 4.76
N SER A 61 -2.90 2.95 3.99
CA SER A 61 -1.59 2.30 3.99
C SER A 61 -0.49 3.35 3.89
N VAL A 62 0.69 3.01 4.43
CA VAL A 62 1.86 3.89 4.48
C VAL A 62 3.07 3.14 3.93
N SER A 63 3.90 3.83 3.17
CA SER A 63 5.25 3.36 2.81
C SER A 63 6.28 4.48 2.87
N TYR A 64 7.56 4.10 2.91
CA TYR A 64 8.68 5.02 3.00
C TYR A 64 9.80 4.54 2.07
N ALA A 65 10.33 5.45 1.25
CA ALA A 65 11.46 5.18 0.36
C ALA A 65 12.22 6.48 0.09
N GLU A 66 13.55 6.42 -0.04
CA GLU A 66 14.40 7.54 -0.48
C GLU A 66 14.17 8.87 0.28
N GLY A 67 13.86 8.81 1.58
CA GLY A 67 13.57 10.00 2.40
C GLY A 67 12.22 10.65 2.09
N TRP A 68 11.27 9.89 1.57
CA TRP A 68 9.88 10.28 1.39
C TRP A 68 8.96 9.42 2.26
N ALA A 69 7.85 10.02 2.70
CA ALA A 69 6.71 9.31 3.25
C ALA A 69 5.56 9.34 2.25
N PHE A 70 4.95 8.19 1.99
CA PHE A 70 3.85 7.99 1.08
C PHE A 70 2.66 7.45 1.86
N VAL A 71 1.46 7.99 1.61
CA VAL A 71 0.23 7.51 2.22
C VAL A 71 -0.87 7.39 1.19
N VAL A 72 -1.67 6.33 1.30
CA VAL A 72 -2.91 6.16 0.54
C VAL A 72 -4.08 6.07 1.52
N ALA A 73 -5.20 6.66 1.15
CA ALA A 73 -6.50 6.50 1.80
C ALA A 73 -7.54 6.06 0.76
N ALA A 74 -8.35 5.07 1.12
CA ALA A 74 -9.44 4.56 0.29
C ALA A 74 -10.74 4.59 1.10
N ALA A 75 -11.67 5.48 0.73
CA ALA A 75 -12.93 5.69 1.46
C ALA A 75 -13.99 4.67 1.03
N GLY A 76 -14.62 3.97 1.99
CA GLY A 76 -15.63 2.94 1.72
C GLY A 76 -15.07 1.59 1.25
N TRP A 77 -13.75 1.39 1.35
CA TRP A 77 -13.07 0.17 0.86
C TRP A 77 -12.60 -0.67 2.04
N GLY A 78 -12.62 -2.00 1.87
CA GLY A 78 -12.28 -2.93 2.93
C GLY A 78 -10.81 -2.82 3.36
N ARG A 79 -9.89 -2.88 2.39
CA ARG A 79 -8.45 -2.83 2.65
C ARG A 79 -7.68 -2.20 1.50
N VAL A 80 -6.61 -1.48 1.84
CA VAL A 80 -5.67 -0.92 0.88
C VAL A 80 -4.24 -1.21 1.31
N GLY A 81 -3.37 -1.44 0.34
CA GLY A 81 -1.94 -1.58 0.46
C GLY A 81 -1.25 -0.60 -0.48
N LEU A 82 -0.17 0.00 0.01
CA LEU A 82 0.69 0.90 -0.75
C LEU A 82 2.11 0.49 -0.47
N ASP A 83 2.90 0.28 -1.51
CA ASP A 83 4.33 0.16 -1.35
C ASP A 83 5.13 1.09 -2.25
N ALA A 84 6.31 1.46 -1.75
CA ALA A 84 7.23 2.40 -2.34
C ALA A 84 8.62 1.80 -2.28
N VAL A 85 9.26 1.65 -3.43
CA VAL A 85 10.54 0.97 -3.57
C VAL A 85 11.50 1.88 -4.34
N PRO A 86 12.75 2.06 -3.90
CA PRO A 86 13.75 2.73 -4.72
C PRO A 86 13.86 2.06 -6.09
N ALA A 87 13.88 2.83 -7.18
CA ALA A 87 14.03 2.27 -8.53
C ALA A 87 15.36 1.53 -8.72
N SER A 88 16.36 1.89 -7.92
CA SER A 88 17.68 1.26 -7.84
C SER A 88 17.76 0.09 -6.85
N ALA A 89 16.63 -0.35 -6.27
CA ALA A 89 16.62 -1.45 -5.32
C ALA A 89 17.31 -2.69 -5.91
N SER A 90 18.18 -3.31 -5.11
CA SER A 90 18.99 -4.45 -5.50
C SER A 90 18.90 -5.56 -4.46
N GLY A 91 19.31 -6.78 -4.83
CA GLY A 91 19.22 -7.94 -3.95
C GLY A 91 17.82 -8.54 -3.80
N LEU A 92 16.88 -8.11 -4.65
CA LEU A 92 15.51 -8.62 -4.68
C LEU A 92 15.45 -10.10 -5.06
N ASP A 93 16.45 -10.63 -5.78
CA ASP A 93 16.53 -12.06 -6.14
C ASP A 93 16.46 -13.01 -4.94
N ARG A 94 16.79 -12.54 -3.73
CA ARG A 94 16.71 -13.35 -2.51
C ARG A 94 15.28 -13.63 -2.05
N VAL A 95 14.33 -12.78 -2.44
CA VAL A 95 12.93 -12.82 -2.01
C VAL A 95 11.95 -12.92 -3.19
N LEU A 96 12.37 -12.49 -4.36
CA LEU A 96 11.63 -12.51 -5.62
C LEU A 96 12.61 -12.73 -6.78
N PRO A 97 13.04 -13.99 -7.05
CA PRO A 97 13.99 -14.30 -8.12
C PRO A 97 13.55 -13.77 -9.48
N GLY A 98 14.43 -13.01 -10.15
CA GLY A 98 14.13 -12.38 -11.44
C GLY A 98 13.18 -11.19 -11.37
N GLY A 99 12.74 -10.79 -10.16
CA GLY A 99 11.89 -9.64 -9.94
C GLY A 99 12.66 -8.32 -9.92
N ASP A 100 12.02 -7.28 -10.45
CA ASP A 100 12.52 -5.91 -10.40
C ASP A 100 11.82 -5.09 -9.28
N ALA A 101 12.23 -3.83 -9.10
CA ALA A 101 11.66 -2.94 -8.10
C ALA A 101 10.14 -2.76 -8.24
N ARG A 102 9.61 -2.79 -9.47
CA ARG A 102 8.18 -2.69 -9.75
C ARG A 102 7.44 -3.95 -9.30
N SER A 103 7.94 -5.11 -9.68
CA SER A 103 7.38 -6.40 -9.28
C SER A 103 7.37 -6.53 -7.75
N TRP A 104 8.46 -6.09 -7.10
CA TRP A 104 8.54 -6.05 -5.64
C TRP A 104 7.53 -5.10 -5.01
N ALA A 105 7.40 -3.87 -5.52
CA ALA A 105 6.41 -2.91 -5.02
C ALA A 105 4.98 -3.48 -5.10
N ARG A 106 4.64 -4.14 -6.22
CA ARG A 106 3.33 -4.78 -6.39
C ARG A 106 3.11 -5.89 -5.36
N VAL A 107 4.08 -6.78 -5.17
CA VAL A 107 4.01 -7.87 -4.18
C VAL A 107 3.81 -7.33 -2.77
N GLU A 108 4.61 -6.36 -2.35
CA GLU A 108 4.48 -5.75 -1.03
C GLU A 108 3.14 -5.01 -0.86
N ALA A 109 2.64 -4.34 -1.90
CA ALA A 109 1.31 -3.72 -1.86
C ALA A 109 0.21 -4.78 -1.63
N VAL A 110 0.27 -5.93 -2.32
CA VAL A 110 -0.66 -7.05 -2.13
C VAL A 110 -0.54 -7.65 -0.74
N LEU A 111 0.67 -7.91 -0.25
CA LEU A 111 0.90 -8.43 1.12
C LEU A 111 0.45 -7.43 2.20
N LYS A 112 0.47 -6.13 1.89
CA LYS A 112 -0.14 -5.08 2.71
C LYS A 112 -1.66 -5.04 2.60
N VAL A 113 -2.31 -5.55 1.56
CA VAL A 113 -3.77 -5.76 1.61
C VAL A 113 -4.09 -6.97 2.49
N ASP A 114 -3.42 -8.09 2.21
CA ASP A 114 -3.57 -9.36 2.94
C ASP A 114 -3.37 -9.19 4.45
N GLY A 115 -2.27 -8.53 4.82
CA GLY A 115 -1.97 -8.11 6.17
C GLY A 115 -1.26 -9.12 7.06
N ARG A 116 -0.90 -10.29 6.53
CA ARG A 116 0.12 -11.16 7.14
C ARG A 116 1.55 -10.69 6.83
N GLY A 117 1.72 -9.82 5.82
CA GLY A 117 3.04 -9.30 5.43
C GLY A 117 4.00 -10.43 5.04
N LEU A 118 5.29 -10.29 5.37
CA LEU A 118 6.33 -11.28 5.08
C LEU A 118 6.24 -12.59 5.88
N ALA A 119 5.19 -12.78 6.69
CA ALA A 119 4.85 -14.12 7.17
C ALA A 119 4.30 -15.01 6.04
N VAL A 120 3.93 -14.40 4.91
CA VAL A 120 3.62 -15.07 3.65
C VAL A 120 4.84 -14.96 2.74
N ASP A 121 5.25 -16.09 2.14
CA ASP A 121 6.28 -16.10 1.11
C ASP A 121 5.85 -15.22 -0.08
N PRO A 122 6.64 -14.20 -0.47
CA PRO A 122 6.37 -13.35 -1.63
C PRO A 122 6.00 -14.11 -2.92
N LEU A 123 6.55 -15.32 -3.12
CA LEU A 123 6.27 -16.15 -4.29
C LEU A 123 4.86 -16.74 -4.33
N ARG A 124 4.09 -16.59 -3.24
CA ARG A 124 2.67 -16.99 -3.18
C ARG A 124 1.73 -15.92 -3.75
N VAL A 125 2.24 -14.73 -4.06
CA VAL A 125 1.48 -13.70 -4.76
C VAL A 125 1.43 -14.02 -6.25
N ARG A 126 0.22 -14.24 -6.76
CA ARG A 126 -0.03 -14.59 -8.17
C ARG A 126 -0.69 -13.41 -8.86
N PHE A 127 -0.11 -12.95 -9.96
CA PHE A 127 -0.64 -11.85 -10.77
C PHE A 127 -1.40 -12.37 -12.00
N ALA A 128 -2.40 -11.62 -12.41
CA ALA A 128 -3.10 -11.78 -13.66
C ALA A 128 -3.35 -10.39 -14.28
N ASP A 129 -3.44 -10.34 -15.61
CA ASP A 129 -3.86 -9.13 -16.30
C ASP A 129 -5.28 -8.75 -15.86
N SER A 130 -5.54 -7.46 -15.63
CA SER A 130 -6.90 -7.04 -15.31
C SER A 130 -7.76 -6.97 -16.57
N ALA A 131 -8.97 -7.52 -16.48
CA ALA A 131 -10.01 -7.36 -17.48
C ALA A 131 -10.96 -6.18 -17.17
N ALA A 132 -10.83 -5.57 -15.98
CA ALA A 132 -11.70 -4.50 -15.53
C ALA A 132 -11.19 -3.12 -15.98
N PRO A 133 -12.08 -2.23 -16.47
CA PRO A 133 -11.69 -0.88 -16.86
C PRO A 133 -11.07 -0.10 -15.69
N GLY A 134 -9.88 0.46 -15.91
CA GLY A 134 -9.21 1.34 -14.95
C GLY A 134 -8.31 0.63 -13.93
N GLU A 135 -8.27 -0.70 -13.91
CA GLU A 135 -7.28 -1.50 -13.19
C GLU A 135 -6.12 -1.87 -14.11
N GLU A 136 -4.89 -1.92 -13.59
CA GLU A 136 -3.73 -2.32 -14.39
C GLU A 136 -3.41 -3.81 -14.22
N TRP A 137 -3.64 -4.37 -13.04
CA TRP A 137 -3.39 -5.76 -12.73
C TRP A 137 -4.29 -6.23 -11.60
N THR A 138 -4.49 -7.55 -11.53
CA THR A 138 -5.11 -8.21 -10.39
C THR A 138 -4.12 -9.18 -9.77
N ALA A 139 -4.28 -9.45 -8.47
CA ALA A 139 -3.44 -10.41 -7.77
C ALA A 139 -4.23 -11.17 -6.69
N SER A 140 -3.67 -12.29 -6.25
CA SER A 140 -4.17 -13.04 -5.10
C SER A 140 -3.01 -13.66 -4.34
N VAL A 141 -3.23 -13.97 -3.06
CA VAL A 141 -2.31 -14.79 -2.26
C VAL A 141 -2.87 -16.20 -2.23
N ASP A 142 -2.15 -17.15 -2.84
CA ASP A 142 -2.66 -18.51 -3.12
C ASP A 142 -4.01 -18.48 -3.86
N ASP A 143 -5.04 -19.15 -3.33
CA ASP A 143 -6.41 -19.18 -3.83
C ASP A 143 -7.32 -18.18 -3.09
N GLY A 144 -6.72 -17.11 -2.54
CA GLY A 144 -7.43 -16.05 -1.84
C GLY A 144 -8.27 -15.15 -2.75
N ALA A 145 -8.94 -14.17 -2.14
CA ALA A 145 -9.72 -13.19 -2.88
C ALA A 145 -8.83 -12.37 -3.85
N ALA A 146 -9.42 -12.00 -4.99
CA ALA A 146 -8.76 -11.13 -5.96
C ALA A 146 -8.60 -9.71 -5.38
N ILE A 147 -7.43 -9.13 -5.62
CA ILE A 147 -7.01 -7.80 -5.19
C ILE A 147 -6.69 -7.01 -6.45
N SER A 148 -7.31 -5.85 -6.60
CA SER A 148 -7.09 -4.95 -7.73
C SER A 148 -5.85 -4.10 -7.48
N GLY A 149 -5.14 -3.73 -8.54
CA GLY A 149 -3.87 -3.02 -8.43
C GLY A 149 -3.57 -2.04 -9.55
N TRP A 150 -2.73 -1.06 -9.18
CA TRP A 150 -2.34 0.08 -9.99
C TRP A 150 -0.87 0.43 -9.77
N ASP A 151 -0.12 0.63 -10.84
CA ASP A 151 1.17 1.31 -10.76
C ASP A 151 0.94 2.82 -10.84
N VAL A 152 1.52 3.55 -9.89
CA VAL A 152 1.25 4.98 -9.73
C VAL A 152 2.53 5.79 -9.83
N ALA A 153 2.41 6.99 -10.40
CA ALA A 153 3.53 7.92 -10.49
C ALA A 153 3.90 8.44 -9.10
N GLY A 154 5.20 8.66 -8.88
CA GLY A 154 5.75 9.23 -7.66
C GLY A 154 6.94 10.13 -7.95
N PRO A 155 7.67 10.58 -6.90
CA PRO A 155 8.95 11.26 -7.04
C PRO A 155 9.92 10.45 -7.92
N SER A 156 10.79 11.18 -8.64
CA SER A 156 11.85 10.55 -9.43
C SER A 156 12.68 9.59 -8.58
N GLY A 157 12.99 8.42 -9.13
CA GLY A 157 13.76 7.38 -8.45
C GLY A 157 12.96 6.48 -7.49
N VAL A 158 11.64 6.65 -7.39
CA VAL A 158 10.78 5.77 -6.56
C VAL A 158 9.71 5.11 -7.43
N VAL A 159 9.56 3.80 -7.29
CA VAL A 159 8.47 3.01 -7.89
C VAL A 159 7.39 2.81 -6.85
N LEU A 160 6.14 3.06 -7.23
CA LEU A 160 4.98 2.94 -6.35
C LEU A 160 3.96 1.97 -6.93
N ALA A 161 3.37 1.16 -6.04
CA ALA A 161 2.24 0.31 -6.35
C ALA A 161 1.16 0.46 -5.27
N VAL A 162 -0.10 0.52 -5.71
CA VAL A 162 -1.27 0.50 -4.83
C VAL A 162 -2.05 -0.77 -5.14
N ALA A 163 -2.50 -1.46 -4.10
CA ALA A 163 -3.36 -2.62 -4.17
C ALA A 163 -4.55 -2.40 -3.26
N ALA A 164 -5.73 -2.90 -3.62
CA ALA A 164 -6.89 -2.78 -2.76
C ALA A 164 -7.88 -3.93 -2.94
N ASP A 165 -8.49 -4.29 -1.81
CA ASP A 165 -9.69 -5.12 -1.80
C ASP A 165 -10.88 -4.18 -1.93
N LEU A 166 -11.52 -4.22 -3.11
CA LEU A 166 -12.70 -3.45 -3.46
C LEU A 166 -13.90 -3.77 -2.55
N GLY A 167 -13.86 -4.90 -1.83
CA GLY A 167 -15.04 -5.48 -1.23
C GLY A 167 -16.02 -5.96 -2.30
N VAL A 168 -17.02 -6.74 -1.90
CA VAL A 168 -18.17 -6.96 -2.78
C VAL A 168 -18.83 -5.60 -2.97
N ALA A 169 -18.82 -5.05 -4.18
CA ALA A 169 -19.57 -3.85 -4.50
C ALA A 169 -21.00 -4.07 -3.98
N HIS A 170 -21.44 -3.26 -3.02
CA HIS A 170 -22.87 -3.23 -2.72
C HIS A 170 -23.56 -2.87 -4.05
N PRO A 171 -24.47 -3.71 -4.57
CA PRO A 171 -25.19 -3.35 -5.78
C PRO A 171 -25.88 -2.01 -5.51
N GLN A 172 -25.69 -1.07 -6.45
CA GLN A 172 -26.44 0.19 -6.48
C GLN A 172 -27.94 -0.08 -6.50
#